data_AF-A0A947U9V4-F1
#
_entry.id   AF-A0A947U9V4-F1
#
_cell.length_a   1.000
_cell.length_b   1.000
_cell.length_c   1.000
_cell.angle_alpha   90.00
_cell.angle_beta   90.00
_cell.angle_gamma   90.00
#
_symmetry.space_group_name_H-M   'P 1'
#
loop_
_entity.id
_entity.type
_entity.pdbx_description
1 polymer ?
#
loop_
_entity_poly.entity_id
_entity_poly.type
_entity_poly.pdbx_seq_one_letter_code
_entity_poly.pdbx_strand_id
1 'polypeptide(L)'
;MKKTSLPIHKEASPSHGQNITSPTELLRKAPSKIARILGHLLHTGPLNRFEAERIGDHCLNSTISDLANDHGLTFTRTPEKVPNHWGQPCDVTRYSLPASEYRRALLVLDMLSHKGKKVAA
;
A
#
# COMPACT_ATOMS: atom_id res chain seq x y z
N MET A 1 39.20 -35.69 -17.12
CA MET A 1 37.77 -35.86 -16.76
C MET A 1 37.72 -36.72 -15.50
N LYS A 2 37.17 -36.38 -14.34
CA LYS A 2 36.41 -35.25 -13.79
C LYS A 2 36.94 -35.09 -12.35
N LYS A 3 37.30 -33.88 -11.93
CA LYS A 3 37.57 -33.57 -10.52
C LYS A 3 36.30 -32.94 -9.95
N THR A 4 35.70 -33.53 -8.92
CA THR A 4 34.76 -32.77 -8.06
C THR A 4 34.87 -33.29 -6.64
N SER A 5 35.39 -32.40 -5.81
CA SER A 5 35.70 -32.53 -4.39
C SER A 5 34.47 -32.33 -3.51
N LEU A 6 34.63 -32.83 -2.28
CA LEU A 6 33.73 -32.99 -1.13
C LEU A 6 33.01 -31.72 -0.62
N PRO A 7 31.96 -31.89 0.20
CA PRO A 7 31.05 -30.83 0.62
C PRO A 7 31.59 -30.05 1.82
N ILE A 8 31.44 -28.73 1.77
CA ILE A 8 31.70 -27.77 2.85
C ILE A 8 30.58 -26.71 2.64
N HIS A 9 29.73 -26.28 3.56
CA HIS A 9 29.92 -25.88 4.96
C HIS A 9 28.64 -26.10 5.77
N LYS A 10 28.82 -26.34 7.08
CA LYS A 10 27.79 -26.46 8.11
C LYS A 10 28.00 -25.30 9.09
N GLU A 11 27.22 -24.22 8.97
CA GLU A 11 27.03 -23.12 9.95
C GLU A 11 25.75 -22.37 9.51
N ALA A 12 24.86 -21.78 10.30
CA ALA A 12 24.50 -21.77 11.72
C ALA A 12 23.08 -21.16 11.76
N SER A 13 22.23 -21.53 12.74
CA SER A 13 21.03 -20.75 13.11
C SER A 13 21.42 -19.55 14.00
N PRO A 14 20.54 -18.58 14.33
CA PRO A 14 19.48 -17.91 13.57
C PRO A 14 19.65 -16.37 13.64
N SER A 15 19.92 -15.67 12.54
CA SER A 15 19.96 -14.20 12.57
C SER A 15 18.56 -13.61 12.40
N HIS A 16 17.91 -13.36 13.54
CA HIS A 16 17.02 -12.22 13.82
C HIS A 16 16.41 -11.53 12.58
N GLY A 17 15.58 -12.26 11.86
CA GLY A 17 14.95 -11.78 10.63
C GLY A 17 13.78 -10.89 10.99
N GLN A 18 13.92 -9.58 10.75
CA GLN A 18 12.78 -8.67 10.73
C GLN A 18 11.66 -9.32 9.91
N ASN A 19 10.47 -9.47 10.50
CA ASN A 19 9.29 -9.91 9.76
C ASN A 19 9.07 -8.94 8.60
N ILE A 20 9.61 -9.25 7.42
CA ILE A 20 9.30 -8.58 6.15
C ILE A 20 7.86 -8.97 5.84
N THR A 21 6.94 -8.29 6.52
CA THR A 21 5.51 -8.44 6.29
C THR A 21 5.29 -7.99 4.87
N SER A 22 4.88 -8.91 3.99
CA SER A 22 4.63 -8.57 2.60
C SER A 22 3.62 -7.41 2.52
N PRO A 23 3.70 -6.52 1.51
CA PRO A 23 2.73 -5.43 1.35
C PRO A 23 1.28 -5.92 1.40
N THR A 24 1.02 -7.13 0.88
CA THR A 24 -0.27 -7.81 0.95
C THR A 24 -0.72 -8.12 2.38
N GLU A 25 0.17 -8.60 3.25
CA GLU A 25 -0.15 -8.86 4.65
C GLU A 25 -0.37 -7.56 5.45
N LEU A 26 0.37 -6.49 5.14
CA LEU A 26 0.13 -5.17 5.72
C LEU A 26 -1.25 -4.63 5.33
N LEU A 27 -1.65 -4.77 4.07
CA LEU A 27 -2.98 -4.41 3.58
C LEU A 27 -4.09 -5.25 4.23
N ARG A 28 -3.87 -6.55 4.42
CA ARG A 28 -4.85 -7.44 5.07
C ARG A 28 -5.08 -7.07 6.54
N LYS A 29 -4.03 -6.62 7.23
CA LYS A 29 -4.07 -6.26 8.65
C LYS A 29 -4.43 -4.80 8.90
N ALA A 30 -4.43 -3.95 7.87
CA ALA A 30 -4.79 -2.55 8.01
C ALA A 30 -6.26 -2.42 8.48
N PRO A 31 -6.52 -1.68 9.58
CA PRO A 31 -7.81 -1.76 10.28
C PRO A 31 -8.95 -0.98 9.62
N SER A 32 -8.68 -0.19 8.57
CA SER A 32 -9.69 0.60 7.87
C SER A 32 -9.43 0.67 6.37
N LYS A 33 -10.50 0.96 5.63
CA LYS A 33 -10.46 1.24 4.18
C LYS A 33 -9.43 2.33 3.84
N ILE A 34 -9.42 3.43 4.61
CA ILE A 34 -8.49 4.56 4.41
C ILE A 34 -7.04 4.12 4.65
N ALA A 35 -6.78 3.35 5.72
CA ALA A 35 -5.46 2.83 6.03
C ALA A 35 -4.94 1.88 4.94
N ARG A 36 -5.82 1.05 4.36
CA ARG A 36 -5.48 0.17 3.22
C ARG A 36 -5.02 0.96 2.01
N ILE A 37 -5.75 2.01 1.61
CA ILE A 37 -5.36 2.84 0.47
C ILE A 37 -4.03 3.54 0.73
N LEU A 38 -3.85 4.15 1.90
CA LEU A 38 -2.61 4.85 2.24
C LEU A 38 -1.41 3.89 2.26
N GLY A 39 -1.58 2.70 2.83
CA GLY A 39 -0.57 1.64 2.83
C GLY A 39 -0.22 1.17 1.41
N HIS A 40 -1.21 1.00 0.53
CA HIS A 40 -0.96 0.63 -0.87
C HIS A 40 -0.15 1.70 -1.59
N LEU A 41 -0.52 2.97 -1.44
CA LEU A 41 0.18 4.10 -2.04
C LEU A 41 1.64 4.21 -1.58
N LEU A 42 1.91 3.89 -0.31
CA LEU A 42 3.26 3.90 0.27
C LEU A 42 4.13 2.72 -0.16
N HIS A 43 3.57 1.52 -0.20
CA HIS A 43 4.37 0.28 -0.29
C HIS A 43 4.26 -0.44 -1.63
N THR A 44 3.22 -0.16 -2.42
CA THR A 44 2.96 -0.82 -3.71
C THR A 44 3.04 0.18 -4.85
N GLY A 45 2.46 1.36 -4.68
CA GLY A 45 2.56 2.46 -5.64
C GLY A 45 1.22 3.07 -6.02
N PRO A 46 1.21 3.87 -7.11
CA PRO A 46 0.04 4.63 -7.53
C PRO A 46 -1.09 3.74 -8.01
N LEU A 47 -2.33 4.22 -7.86
CA LEU A 47 -3.51 3.47 -8.27
C LEU A 47 -4.64 4.38 -8.75
N ASN A 48 -5.53 3.79 -9.55
CA ASN A 48 -6.81 4.37 -9.94
C ASN A 48 -7.99 3.66 -9.24
N ARG A 49 -9.21 4.15 -9.50
CA ARG A 49 -10.44 3.64 -8.86
C ARG A 49 -10.71 2.15 -9.10
N PHE A 50 -10.33 1.59 -10.25
CA PHE A 50 -10.57 0.18 -10.57
C PHE A 50 -9.57 -0.74 -9.85
N GLU A 51 -8.33 -0.28 -9.70
CA GLU A 51 -7.31 -0.96 -8.89
C GLU A 51 -7.68 -0.89 -7.40
N ALA A 52 -8.19 0.25 -6.94
CA ALA A 52 -8.66 0.46 -5.58
C ALA A 52 -9.85 -0.43 -5.21
N GLU A 53 -10.77 -0.65 -6.15
CA GLU A 53 -11.91 -1.54 -5.96
C GLU A 53 -11.48 -2.97 -5.61
N ARG A 54 -10.43 -3.48 -6.26
CA ARG A 54 -9.88 -4.83 -5.99
C ARG A 54 -9.32 -4.97 -4.57
N ILE A 55 -8.95 -3.87 -3.93
CA ILE A 55 -8.49 -3.84 -2.53
C ILE A 55 -9.59 -3.41 -1.55
N GLY A 56 -10.84 -3.30 -2.00
CA GLY A 56 -12.02 -3.05 -1.18
C GLY A 56 -12.42 -1.57 -1.06
N ASP A 57 -11.91 -0.69 -1.93
CA ASP A 57 -12.28 0.72 -1.96
C ASP A 57 -13.06 1.07 -3.23
N HIS A 58 -14.38 1.20 -3.09
CA HIS A 58 -15.27 1.58 -4.21
C HIS A 58 -15.34 3.09 -4.48
N CYS A 59 -14.76 3.93 -3.61
CA CYS A 59 -14.88 5.39 -3.69
C CYS A 59 -13.53 6.07 -3.48
N LEU A 60 -12.53 5.71 -4.32
CA LEU A 60 -11.15 6.18 -4.16
C LEU A 60 -11.04 7.70 -4.09
N ASN A 61 -11.78 8.43 -4.92
CA ASN A 61 -11.74 9.90 -4.94
C ASN A 61 -12.15 10.52 -3.60
N SER A 62 -13.14 9.94 -2.93
CA SER A 62 -13.57 10.35 -1.59
C SER A 62 -12.49 10.01 -0.57
N THR A 63 -11.94 8.79 -0.60
CA THR A 63 -10.84 8.38 0.29
C THR A 63 -9.61 9.29 0.16
N ILE A 64 -9.23 9.69 -1.06
CA ILE A 64 -8.14 10.63 -1.29
C ILE A 64 -8.49 12.03 -0.77
N SER A 65 -9.74 12.46 -0.90
CA SER A 65 -10.21 13.73 -0.35
C SER A 65 -10.12 13.74 1.18
N ASP A 66 -10.54 12.67 1.85
CA ASP A 66 -10.42 12.52 3.30
C ASP A 66 -8.95 12.55 3.74
N LEU A 67 -8.07 11.81 3.05
CA LEU A 67 -6.63 11.83 3.30
C LEU A 67 -6.00 13.23 3.10
N ALA A 68 -6.47 13.98 2.11
CA ALA A 68 -5.95 15.31 1.83
C ALA A 68 -6.46 16.35 2.84
N ASN A 69 -7.76 16.35 3.13
CA ASN A 69 -8.38 17.38 3.95
C ASN A 69 -8.22 17.12 5.45
N ASP A 70 -8.43 15.87 5.90
CA ASP A 70 -8.44 15.54 7.33
C ASP A 70 -7.05 15.18 7.86
N HIS A 71 -6.14 14.75 6.96
CA HIS A 71 -4.78 14.34 7.32
C HIS A 71 -3.68 15.19 6.68
N GLY A 72 -4.05 16.11 5.78
CA GLY A 72 -3.15 17.08 5.17
C GLY A 72 -2.14 16.48 4.20
N LEU A 73 -2.44 15.32 3.61
CA LEU A 73 -1.55 14.69 2.63
C LEU A 73 -1.75 15.28 1.23
N THR A 74 -0.65 15.56 0.55
CA THR A 74 -0.68 15.98 -0.85
C THR A 74 -0.57 14.77 -1.79
N PHE A 75 -1.38 14.76 -2.86
CA PHE A 75 -1.33 13.70 -3.87
C PHE A 75 -1.17 14.30 -5.27
N THR A 76 -0.36 13.64 -6.08
CA THR A 76 -0.31 13.90 -7.52
C THR A 76 -1.53 13.26 -8.18
N ARG A 77 -2.18 14.00 -9.07
CA ARG A 77 -3.40 13.59 -9.76
C ARG A 77 -3.15 13.62 -11.26
N THR A 78 -3.07 12.45 -11.87
CA THR A 78 -2.79 12.32 -13.30
C THR A 78 -4.03 11.77 -14.01
N PRO A 79 -4.55 12.46 -15.05
CA PRO A 79 -5.60 11.90 -15.89
C PRO A 79 -5.15 10.61 -16.57
N GLU A 80 -6.01 9.60 -16.61
CA GLU A 80 -5.76 8.31 -17.22
C GLU A 80 -7.00 7.82 -17.98
N LYS A 81 -6.79 7.19 -19.14
CA LYS A 81 -7.81 6.48 -19.90
C LYS A 81 -7.71 4.98 -19.62
N VAL A 82 -8.79 4.36 -19.12
CA VAL A 82 -8.86 2.91 -18.84
C VAL A 82 -9.94 2.25 -19.71
N PRO A 83 -9.68 1.10 -20.35
CA PRO A 83 -10.70 0.39 -21.13
C PRO A 83 -11.95 0.07 -20.30
N ASN A 84 -13.13 0.36 -20.84
CA ASN A 84 -14.39 -0.12 -20.28
C ASN A 84 -14.86 -1.40 -21.00
N HIS A 85 -15.88 -2.05 -20.44
CA HIS A 85 -16.46 -3.27 -21.00
C HIS A 85 -17.19 -3.09 -22.34
N TRP A 86 -17.47 -1.85 -22.75
CA TRP A 86 -18.18 -1.50 -23.98
C TRP A 86 -17.24 -0.98 -25.09
N GLY A 87 -15.93 -1.21 -24.95
CA GLY A 87 -14.93 -0.88 -25.98
C GLY A 87 -14.53 0.59 -26.06
N GLN A 88 -15.06 1.46 -25.19
CA GLN A 88 -14.63 2.85 -25.09
C GLN A 88 -13.77 3.08 -23.84
N PRO A 89 -12.72 3.91 -23.88
CA PRO A 89 -11.98 4.21 -22.68
C PRO A 89 -12.78 5.15 -21.75
N CYS A 90 -12.73 4.87 -20.46
CA CYS A 90 -13.23 5.74 -19.39
C CYS A 90 -12.11 6.62 -18.86
N ASP A 91 -12.42 7.89 -18.56
CA ASP A 91 -11.53 8.78 -17.83
C ASP A 91 -11.52 8.47 -16.34
N VAL A 92 -10.33 8.24 -15.81
CA VAL A 92 -10.09 8.12 -14.37
C VAL A 92 -8.91 8.99 -13.96
N THR A 93 -8.73 9.13 -12.65
CA THR A 93 -7.55 9.79 -12.08
C THR A 93 -6.67 8.71 -11.46
N ARG A 94 -5.39 8.69 -11.85
CA ARG A 94 -4.36 7.97 -11.13
C ARG A 94 -3.80 8.87 -10.03
N TYR A 95 -3.83 8.36 -8.82
CA TYR A 95 -3.26 9.01 -7.66
C TYR A 95 -1.91 8.41 -7.34
N SER A 96 -0.94 9.28 -7.06
CA SER A 96 0.36 8.87 -6.50
C SER A 96 0.69 9.72 -5.28
N LEU A 97 1.42 9.12 -4.35
CA LEU A 97 1.98 9.84 -3.22
C LEU A 97 3.38 10.32 -3.63
N PRO A 98 3.66 11.64 -3.61
CA PRO A 98 5.01 12.13 -3.88
C PRO A 98 5.95 11.75 -2.73
N ALA A 99 7.23 11.53 -3.03
CA ALA A 99 8.23 11.13 -2.03
C ALA A 99 8.34 12.11 -0.85
N SER A 100 8.07 13.39 -1.08
CA SER A 100 8.02 14.43 -0.04
C SER A 100 6.99 14.15 1.06
N GLU A 101 5.93 13.40 0.76
CA GLU A 101 4.83 13.10 1.67
C GLU A 101 5.03 11.78 2.43
N TYR A 102 6.03 10.97 2.08
CA TYR A 102 6.18 9.62 2.62
C TYR A 102 6.31 9.60 4.15
N ARG A 103 7.10 10.53 4.70
CA ARG A 103 7.26 10.62 6.16
C ARG A 103 5.95 10.92 6.85
N ARG A 104 5.14 11.85 6.32
CA ARG A 104 3.84 12.22 6.88
C ARG A 104 2.84 11.08 6.74
N ALA A 105 2.80 10.45 5.57
CA ALA A 105 1.94 9.31 5.29
C ALA A 105 2.21 8.12 6.22
N LEU A 106 3.47 7.83 6.55
CA LEU A 106 3.81 6.79 7.54
C LEU A 106 3.24 7.12 8.93
N LEU A 107 3.36 8.38 9.38
CA LEU A 107 2.79 8.81 10.67
C LEU A 107 1.26 8.74 10.68
N VAL A 108 0.61 9.15 9.58
CA VAL A 108 -0.85 9.05 9.43
C VAL A 108 -1.28 7.57 9.43
N LEU A 109 -0.55 6.71 8.72
CA LEU A 109 -0.84 5.28 8.67
C LEU A 109 -0.72 4.64 10.06
N ASP A 110 0.30 5.00 10.83
CA ASP A 110 0.46 4.56 12.22
C ASP A 110 -0.71 5.04 13.10
N MET A 111 -1.08 6.32 13.01
CA MET A 111 -2.22 6.90 13.73
C MET A 111 -3.53 6.17 13.40
N LEU A 112 -3.81 5.93 12.11
CA LEU A 112 -4.99 5.21 11.65
C LEU A 112 -4.99 3.75 12.13
N SER A 113 -3.81 3.14 12.28
CA SER A 113 -3.64 1.77 12.76
C SER A 113 -3.97 1.62 14.25
N HIS A 114 -3.74 2.67 15.03
CA HIS A 114 -3.98 2.69 16.48
C HIS A 114 -5.39 3.17 16.86
N LYS A 115 -6.02 4.03 16.05
CA LYS A 115 -7.39 4.53 16.30
C LYS A 115 -8.45 3.43 16.38
N GLY A 116 -8.23 2.29 15.73
CA GLY A 116 -9.12 1.11 15.78
C GLY A 116 -8.97 0.23 17.01
N LYS A 117 -7.85 0.34 17.76
CA LYS A 117 -7.64 -0.39 19.02
C LYS A 117 -8.28 0.37 20.18
N LYS A 118 -9.60 0.47 20.21
CA LYS A 118 -10.26 0.80 21.49
C LYS A 118 -9.96 -0.36 22.44
N VAL A 119 -9.21 -0.07 23.50
CA VAL A 119 -8.96 -1.00 24.61
C VAL A 119 -10.32 -1.48 25.09
N ALA A 120 -10.58 -2.78 24.98
CA ALA A 120 -11.71 -3.40 25.65
C ALA A 120 -11.51 -3.16 27.15
N ALA A 121 -12.31 -2.26 27.71
CA ALA A 121 -12.43 -2.06 29.14
C ALA A 121 -13.36 -3.12 29.74
#